data_AF-A0A381VDM2-F1
#
_entry.id   AF-A0A381VDM2-F1
#
_cell.length_a   1.000
_cell.length_b   1.000
_cell.length_c   1.000
_cell.angle_alpha   90.00
_cell.angle_beta   90.00
_cell.angle_gamma   90.00
#
_symmetry.space_group_name_H-M   'P 1'
#
loop_
_entity.id
_entity.type
_entity.pdbx_description
1 polymer ?
#
loop_
_entity_poly.entity_id
_entity_poly.type
_entity_poly.pdbx_seq_one_letter_code
_entity_poly.pdbx_strand_id
1 'polypeptide(L)'
;MEKMKINIRIILTGLLFVSLAFSGGLSKAEKAIQTYIDKHVEEAIDLVEKVVNINSGTLNIDGNKTVGNIFQAELDQLGFNTYWVTYPET
;
A
#
# COMPACT_ATOMS: atom_id res chain seq x y z
N MET A 1 15.75 44.18 -31.36
CA MET A 1 15.69 43.88 -29.91
C MET A 1 14.32 43.36 -29.48
N GLU A 2 13.22 43.98 -29.90
CA GLU A 2 11.86 43.60 -29.49
C GLU A 2 11.43 42.20 -29.96
N LYS A 3 11.70 41.86 -31.23
CA LYS A 3 11.48 40.51 -31.78
C LYS A 3 12.22 39.40 -31.00
N MET A 4 13.43 39.69 -30.53
CA MET A 4 14.24 38.74 -29.74
C MET A 4 13.63 38.50 -28.35
N LYS A 5 13.06 39.55 -27.73
CA LYS A 5 12.33 39.44 -26.45
C LYS A 5 11.03 38.63 -26.60
N ILE A 6 10.33 38.78 -27.73
CA ILE A 6 9.12 38.01 -28.05
C ILE A 6 9.46 36.52 -28.24
N ASN A 7 10.52 36.20 -28.99
CA ASN A 7 10.97 34.82 -29.19
C ASN A 7 11.39 34.16 -27.87
N ILE A 8 12.12 34.89 -27.01
CA ILE A 8 12.49 34.43 -25.67
C ILE A 8 11.25 34.13 -24.82
N ARG A 9 10.24 35.00 -24.83
CA ARG A 9 8.98 34.76 -24.10
C ARG A 9 8.26 33.51 -24.59
N ILE A 10 8.17 33.32 -25.91
CA ILE A 10 7.54 32.13 -26.50
C ILE A 10 8.30 30.85 -26.09
N ILE A 11 9.63 30.88 -26.11
CA ILE A 11 10.47 29.74 -25.68
C ILE A 11 10.28 29.45 -24.18
N LEU A 12 10.28 30.48 -23.33
CA LEU A 12 10.05 30.34 -21.89
C LEU A 12 8.67 29.77 -21.57
N THR A 13 7.62 30.24 -22.26
CA THR A 13 6.26 29.70 -22.10
C THR A 13 6.18 28.26 -22.59
N GLY A 14 6.84 27.92 -23.70
CA GLY A 14 6.94 26.54 -24.19
C GLY A 14 7.65 25.60 -23.22
N LEU A 15 8.76 26.04 -22.62
CA LEU A 15 9.49 25.26 -21.62
C LEU A 15 8.64 24.97 -20.36
N LEU A 16 7.85 25.96 -19.93
CA LEU A 16 6.96 25.81 -18.78
C LEU A 16 5.89 24.75 -19.03
N PHE A 17 5.29 24.71 -20.24
CA PHE A 17 4.31 23.69 -20.62
C PHE A 17 4.91 22.28 -20.66
N VAL A 18 6.16 22.13 -21.10
CA VAL A 18 6.84 20.83 -21.11
C VAL A 18 7.06 20.32 -19.68
N SER A 19 7.44 21.19 -18.74
CA SER A 19 7.67 20.78 -17.34
C SER A 19 6.43 20.22 -16.63
N LEU A 20 5.22 20.69 -16.98
CA LEU A 20 3.95 20.21 -16.42
C LEU A 20 3.57 18.82 -16.97
N ALA A 21 3.98 18.49 -18.19
CA ALA A 21 3.73 17.19 -18.81
C ALA A 21 4.62 16.07 -18.23
N PHE A 22 5.69 16.43 -17.51
CA PHE A 22 6.61 15.50 -16.84
C PHE A 22 6.39 15.44 -15.31
N SER A 23 5.19 15.74 -14.81
CA SER A 23 4.88 15.38 -13.42
C SER A 23 4.91 13.85 -13.28
N GLY A 24 5.80 13.36 -12.42
CA GLY A 24 6.01 11.93 -12.20
C GLY A 24 4.83 11.30 -11.49
N GLY A 25 3.76 11.01 -12.23
CA GLY A 25 2.63 10.21 -11.73
C GLY A 25 3.05 8.77 -11.49
N LEU A 26 2.14 7.98 -10.90
CA LEU A 26 2.36 6.55 -10.68
C LEU A 26 2.78 5.84 -11.97
N SER A 27 3.81 5.01 -11.84
CA SER A 27 4.23 4.05 -12.85
C SER A 27 3.08 3.10 -13.19
N LYS A 28 3.23 2.37 -14.31
CA LYS A 28 2.23 1.37 -14.71
C LYS A 28 2.04 0.29 -13.64
N ALA A 29 3.13 -0.12 -12.98
CA ALA A 29 3.09 -1.12 -11.91
C ALA A 29 2.33 -0.58 -10.68
N GLU A 30 2.62 0.65 -10.26
CA GLU A 30 1.92 1.27 -9.12
C GLU A 30 0.44 1.49 -9.39
N LYS A 31 0.06 1.90 -10.61
CA LYS A 31 -1.36 2.00 -11.00
C LYS A 31 -2.07 0.65 -10.99
N ALA A 32 -1.38 -0.42 -11.36
CA ALA A 32 -1.94 -1.77 -11.31
C ALA A 32 -2.17 -2.21 -9.86
N ILE A 33 -1.21 -1.96 -8.96
CA ILE A 33 -1.35 -2.20 -7.52
C ILE A 33 -2.50 -1.39 -6.93
N GLN A 34 -2.58 -0.09 -7.25
CA GLN A 34 -3.68 0.78 -6.81
C GLN A 34 -5.03 0.23 -7.27
N THR A 35 -5.17 -0.10 -8.55
CA THR A 35 -6.43 -0.64 -9.10
C THR A 35 -6.82 -1.95 -8.45
N TYR A 36 -5.85 -2.79 -8.09
CA TYR A 36 -6.10 -4.03 -7.34
C TYR A 36 -6.62 -3.70 -5.93
N ILE A 37 -5.92 -2.84 -5.19
CA ILE A 37 -6.33 -2.43 -3.83
C ILE A 37 -7.75 -1.84 -3.85
N ASP A 38 -8.04 -0.92 -4.76
CA ASP A 38 -9.35 -0.28 -4.86
C ASP A 38 -10.49 -1.29 -5.10
N LYS A 39 -10.20 -2.41 -5.80
CA LYS A 39 -11.18 -3.48 -6.06
C LYS A 39 -11.38 -4.43 -4.88
N HIS A 40 -10.39 -4.54 -3.99
CA HIS A 40 -10.37 -5.51 -2.89
C HIS A 40 -10.45 -4.85 -1.51
N VAL A 41 -10.82 -3.56 -1.44
CA VAL A 41 -10.88 -2.80 -0.18
C VAL A 41 -11.87 -3.38 0.83
N GLU A 42 -13.02 -3.87 0.36
CA GLU A 42 -14.04 -4.47 1.22
C GLU A 42 -13.53 -5.77 1.87
N GLU A 43 -12.80 -6.61 1.11
CA GLU A 43 -12.17 -7.82 1.65
C GLU A 43 -11.13 -7.49 2.72
N ALA A 44 -10.38 -6.39 2.55
CA ALA A 44 -9.43 -5.92 3.55
C ALA A 44 -10.13 -5.40 4.81
N ILE A 45 -11.28 -4.71 4.65
CA ILE A 45 -12.11 -4.25 5.77
C ILE A 45 -12.66 -5.45 6.55
N ASP A 46 -13.19 -6.47 5.86
CA ASP A 46 -13.72 -7.70 6.48
C ASP A 46 -12.65 -8.43 7.30
N LEU A 47 -11.43 -8.54 6.77
CA LEU A 47 -10.31 -9.15 7.50
C LEU A 47 -9.97 -8.36 8.77
N VAL A 48 -9.93 -7.03 8.67
CA VAL A 48 -9.69 -6.16 9.84
C VAL A 48 -10.82 -6.33 10.85
N GLU A 49 -12.09 -6.28 10.44
CA GLU A 49 -13.24 -6.47 11.32
C GLU A 49 -13.14 -7.81 12.06
N LYS A 50 -12.86 -8.90 11.34
CA LYS A 50 -12.70 -10.24 11.90
C LYS A 50 -11.62 -10.28 12.99
N VAL A 51 -10.49 -9.61 12.77
CA VAL A 51 -9.36 -9.60 13.71
C VAL A 51 -9.62 -8.69 14.91
N VAL A 52 -10.13 -7.47 14.70
CA VAL A 52 -10.33 -6.49 15.80
C VAL A 52 -11.46 -6.89 16.75
N ASN A 53 -12.41 -7.71 16.29
CA ASN A 53 -13.45 -8.28 17.14
C ASN A 53 -12.95 -9.40 18.07
N ILE A 54 -11.69 -9.80 17.98
CA ILE A 54 -11.06 -10.79 18.87
C ILE A 54 -10.26 -10.04 19.94
N ASN A 55 -10.58 -10.29 21.22
CA ASN A 55 -9.76 -9.77 22.31
C ASN A 55 -8.38 -10.47 22.33
N SER A 56 -7.38 -9.86 21.72
CA SER A 56 -5.98 -10.31 21.73
C SER A 56 -5.11 -9.44 22.64
N GLY A 57 -5.59 -9.13 23.86
CA GLY A 57 -4.77 -8.47 24.85
C GLY A 57 -3.53 -9.31 25.22
N THR A 58 -2.43 -8.67 25.64
CA THR A 58 -1.13 -9.34 25.86
C THR A 58 -1.21 -10.61 26.71
N LEU A 59 -2.08 -10.63 27.74
CA LEU A 59 -2.27 -11.78 28.63
C LEU A 59 -3.33 -12.78 28.15
N ASN A 60 -4.10 -12.46 27.10
CA ASN A 60 -5.05 -13.38 26.50
C ASN A 60 -4.38 -14.23 25.41
N ILE A 61 -3.67 -15.27 25.85
CA ILE A 61 -2.93 -16.17 24.96
C ILE A 61 -3.84 -16.85 23.94
N ASP A 62 -5.05 -17.22 24.32
CA ASP A 62 -6.01 -17.84 23.40
C ASP A 62 -6.46 -16.87 22.31
N GLY A 63 -6.72 -15.61 22.67
CA GLY A 63 -6.99 -14.52 21.72
C GLY A 63 -5.82 -14.28 20.78
N ASN A 64 -4.59 -14.23 21.31
CA ASN A 64 -3.36 -14.04 20.52
C ASN A 64 -3.16 -15.17 19.51
N LYS A 65 -3.35 -16.42 19.92
CA LYS A 65 -3.27 -17.59 19.02
C LYS A 65 -4.38 -17.58 17.98
N THR A 66 -5.58 -17.15 18.35
CA THR A 66 -6.72 -17.07 17.41
C THR A 66 -6.44 -16.06 16.30
N VAL A 67 -5.98 -14.86 16.65
CA VAL A 67 -5.53 -13.85 15.67
C VAL A 67 -4.34 -14.36 14.85
N GLY A 68 -3.38 -15.01 15.51
CA GLY A 68 -2.22 -15.64 14.87
C GLY A 68 -2.62 -16.64 13.78
N ASN A 69 -3.57 -17.54 14.07
CA ASN A 69 -4.06 -18.55 13.12
C ASN A 69 -4.76 -17.93 11.90
N ILE A 70 -5.47 -16.80 12.09
CA ILE A 70 -6.08 -16.08 10.97
C ILE A 70 -5.00 -15.58 10.02
N PHE A 71 -4.01 -14.84 10.53
CA PHE A 71 -2.93 -14.34 9.69
C PHE A 71 -2.06 -15.47 9.14
N GLN A 72 -1.91 -16.57 9.87
CA GLN A 72 -1.21 -17.75 9.39
C GLN A 72 -1.86 -18.27 8.11
N ALA A 73 -3.19 -18.43 8.10
CA ALA A 73 -3.92 -18.88 6.92
C ALA A 73 -3.79 -17.92 5.72
N GLU A 74 -3.82 -16.60 5.95
CA GLU A 74 -3.63 -15.60 4.88
C GLU A 74 -2.20 -15.64 4.30
N LEU A 75 -1.19 -15.79 5.16
CA LEU A 75 0.21 -15.87 4.75
C LEU A 75 0.52 -17.20 4.04
N ASP A 76 -0.02 -18.32 4.52
CA ASP A 76 0.17 -19.63 3.88
C ASP A 76 -0.42 -19.64 2.47
N GLN A 77 -1.57 -18.98 2.24
CA GLN A 77 -2.15 -18.81 0.90
C GLN A 77 -1.26 -18.01 -0.06
N LEU A 78 -0.47 -17.08 0.47
CA LEU A 78 0.53 -16.33 -0.29
C LEU A 78 1.81 -17.14 -0.55
N GLY A 79 1.89 -18.38 -0.06
CA GLY A 79 3.02 -19.28 -0.26
C GLY A 79 4.13 -19.14 0.78
N PHE A 80 3.85 -18.51 1.93
CA PHE A 80 4.79 -18.48 3.04
C PHE A 80 4.80 -19.82 3.79
N ASN A 81 5.92 -20.12 4.45
CA ASN A 81 6.01 -21.22 5.42
C ASN A 81 5.98 -20.61 6.81
N THR A 82 4.85 -20.72 7.49
CA THR A 82 4.62 -20.10 8.80
C THR A 82 4.65 -21.14 9.92
N TYR A 83 4.98 -20.67 11.13
CA TYR A 83 4.92 -21.47 12.34
C TYR A 83 4.77 -20.56 13.56
N TRP A 84 4.09 -21.06 14.59
CA TRP A 84 3.99 -20.36 15.88
C TRP A 84 5.27 -20.54 16.69
N VAL A 85 5.81 -19.44 17.23
CA VAL A 85 6.98 -19.46 18.12
C VAL A 85 6.53 -19.17 19.55
N THR A 86 6.78 -20.11 20.45
CA THR A 86 6.67 -19.89 21.89
C THR A 86 8.07 -19.70 22.44
N TYR A 87 8.36 -18.53 23.02
CA TYR A 87 9.60 -18.35 23.79
C TYR A 87 9.52 -19.18 25.07
N PRO A 88 10.59 -19.91 25.45
CA PRO A 88 10.63 -20.60 26.73
C PRO A 88 10.53 -19.59 27.88
N GLU A 89 9.82 -19.97 28.94
CA GLU A 89 9.86 -19.27 30.23
C GLU A 89 11.34 -19.22 30.69
N THR A 90 11.86 -18.02 30.90
CA THR A 90 13.21 -17.78 31.42
C THR A 90 13.32 -18.13 32.89
#